data_AF-A0A1I3ZW16-F1
#
_entry.id   AF-A0A1I3ZW16-F1
#
_cell.length_a   1.000
_cell.length_b   1.000
_cell.length_c   1.000
_cell.angle_alpha   90.00
_cell.angle_beta   90.00
_cell.angle_gamma   90.00
#
_symmetry.space_group_name_H-M   'P 1'
#
loop_
_entity.id
_entity.type
_entity.pdbx_description
1 polymer ?
#
loop_
_entity_poly.entity_id
_entity_poly.type
_entity_poly.pdbx_seq_one_letter_code
_entity_poly.pdbx_strand_id
1 'polypeptide(L)'
;MRQEIRQVEDLLKVNSVGLPPSPPERPVANLESIPVGARFNDPEIAAGVSRDIAAGLITCSQIMGQAIREDIGMMFGQFHTAKAQFGGRLLRINKEKGWLVPPPLHLQTPELVHA
;
A
#
# COMPACT_ATOMS: atom_id res chain seq x y z
N MET A 1 2.66 -9.20 0.63
CA MET A 1 3.98 -8.56 0.71
C MET A 1 5.10 -9.46 1.29
N ARG A 2 4.84 -10.55 2.04
CA ARG A 2 5.92 -11.46 2.53
C ARG A 2 6.86 -11.97 1.43
N GLN A 3 6.34 -12.20 0.23
CA GLN A 3 7.15 -12.60 -0.92
C GLN A 3 8.08 -11.47 -1.43
N GLU A 4 7.66 -10.20 -1.32
CA GLU A 4 8.50 -9.04 -1.66
C GLU A 4 9.66 -8.94 -0.67
N ILE A 5 9.38 -9.12 0.62
CA ILE A 5 10.39 -9.13 1.70
C ILE A 5 11.46 -10.18 1.42
N ARG A 6 11.06 -11.43 1.12
CA ARG A 6 12.01 -12.52 0.82
C ARG A 6 12.92 -12.18 -0.36
N GLN A 7 12.37 -11.65 -1.45
CA GLN A 7 13.15 -11.27 -2.63
C GLN A 7 14.16 -10.16 -2.31
N VAL A 8 13.75 -9.16 -1.52
CA VAL A 8 14.65 -8.08 -1.09
C VAL A 8 15.72 -8.62 -0.14
N GLU A 9 15.37 -9.48 0.83
CA GLU A 9 16.34 -10.10 1.73
C GLU A 9 17.39 -10.91 0.98
N ASP A 10 16.98 -11.71 0.00
CA ASP A 10 17.89 -12.52 -0.81
C ASP A 10 18.79 -11.62 -1.66
N LEU A 11 18.25 -10.56 -2.26
CA LEU A 11 19.03 -9.55 -2.97
C LEU A 11 20.08 -8.92 -2.05
N LEU A 12 19.71 -8.49 -0.84
CA LEU A 12 20.64 -7.87 0.11
C LEU A 12 21.74 -8.85 0.55
N LYS A 13 21.38 -10.10 0.90
CA LYS A 13 22.33 -11.14 1.31
C LYS A 13 23.36 -11.46 0.23
N VAL A 14 22.92 -11.64 -1.02
CA VAL A 14 23.81 -11.93 -2.16
C VAL A 14 24.80 -10.79 -2.40
N ASN A 15 24.41 -9.55 -2.09
CA ASN A 15 25.27 -8.37 -2.22
C ASN A 15 26.00 -8.01 -0.91
N SER A 16 26.01 -8.90 0.09
CA SER A 16 26.66 -8.69 1.40
C SER A 16 26.20 -7.43 2.13
N VAL A 17 24.95 -7.01 1.92
CA VAL A 17 24.32 -5.89 2.63
C VAL A 17 23.61 -6.44 3.86
N GLY A 18 23.93 -5.89 5.02
CA GLY A 18 23.31 -6.27 6.29
C GLY A 18 21.79 -6.06 6.26
N LEU A 19 21.04 -7.05 6.73
CA LEU A 19 19.60 -6.93 6.83
C LEU A 19 19.20 -5.97 7.95
N PRO A 20 18.19 -5.12 7.76
CA PRO A 20 17.67 -4.29 8.83
C PRO A 20 17.01 -5.16 9.92
N PRO A 21 17.04 -4.73 11.19
CA PRO A 21 16.38 -5.46 12.26
C PRO A 21 14.86 -5.51 12.03
N SER A 22 14.26 -6.68 12.17
CA SER A 22 12.82 -6.88 12.05
C SER A 22 12.19 -7.19 13.41
N PRO A 23 11.03 -6.60 13.76
CA PRO A 23 10.30 -6.97 14.96
C PRO A 23 9.89 -8.45 14.97
N PRO A 24 9.73 -9.08 16.16
CA PRO A 24 9.25 -10.45 16.26
C PRO A 24 7.79 -10.58 15.83
N GLU A 25 7.35 -11.82 15.62
CA GLU A 25 5.95 -12.13 15.32
C GLU A 25 5.02 -11.71 16.47
N ARG A 26 3.84 -11.20 16.14
CA ARG A 26 2.86 -10.74 17.12
C ARG A 26 2.05 -11.93 17.65
N PRO A 27 1.76 -12.00 18.97
CA PRO A 27 0.91 -13.04 19.52
C PRO A 27 -0.54 -12.89 19.04
N VAL A 28 -1.30 -13.98 19.10
CA VAL A 28 -2.74 -13.97 18.82
C VAL A 28 -3.47 -13.20 19.93
N ALA A 29 -4.39 -12.31 19.56
CA ALA A 29 -5.19 -11.52 20.49
C ALA A 29 -6.70 -11.75 20.25
N ASN A 30 -7.49 -11.72 21.32
CA ASN A 30 -8.95 -11.73 21.24
C ASN A 30 -9.48 -10.31 21.04
N LEU A 31 -10.30 -10.09 20.01
CA LEU A 31 -10.88 -8.80 19.69
C LEU A 31 -11.66 -8.17 20.84
N GLU A 32 -12.43 -8.99 21.58
CA GLU A 32 -13.25 -8.54 22.72
C GLU A 32 -12.43 -8.17 23.95
N SER A 33 -11.16 -8.56 23.99
CA SER A 33 -10.25 -8.22 25.09
C SER A 33 -9.54 -6.88 24.89
N ILE A 34 -9.64 -6.27 23.70
CA ILE A 34 -8.97 -5.00 23.38
C ILE A 34 -9.80 -3.85 23.97
N PRO A 35 -9.24 -3.04 24.89
CA PRO A 35 -9.96 -1.88 25.42
C PRO A 35 -10.40 -0.92 24.32
N VAL A 36 -11.62 -0.37 24.42
CA VAL A 36 -12.23 0.46 23.36
C VAL A 36 -11.36 1.67 22.97
N GLY A 37 -10.67 2.30 23.92
CA GLY A 37 -9.77 3.43 23.65
C GLY A 37 -8.44 3.06 22.99
N ALA A 38 -8.12 1.77 22.91
CA ALA A 38 -6.91 1.25 22.27
C ALA A 38 -7.20 0.54 20.93
N ARG A 39 -8.47 0.30 20.60
CA ARG A 39 -8.89 -0.40 19.41
C ARG A 39 -8.95 0.55 18.21
N PHE A 40 -8.24 0.20 17.14
CA PHE A 40 -8.48 0.78 15.82
C PHE A 40 -9.69 0.08 15.18
N ASN A 41 -10.61 0.84 14.57
CA ASN A 41 -11.76 0.25 13.91
C ASN A 41 -11.48 0.03 12.42
N ASP A 42 -12.31 -0.80 11.80
CA ASP A 42 -12.11 -1.26 10.43
C ASP A 42 -11.96 -0.10 9.41
N PRO A 43 -12.74 1.00 9.46
CA PRO A 43 -12.55 2.12 8.55
C PRO A 43 -11.18 2.79 8.69
N GLU A 44 -10.71 3.01 9.93
CA GLU A 44 -9.38 3.60 10.16
C GLU A 44 -8.26 2.66 9.74
N ILE A 45 -8.42 1.35 9.98
CA ILE A 45 -7.48 0.33 9.51
C ILE A 45 -7.43 0.34 7.99
N ALA A 46 -8.57 0.34 7.31
CA ALA A 46 -8.65 0.34 5.86
C ALA A 46 -8.05 1.62 5.25
N ALA A 47 -8.24 2.77 5.89
CA ALA A 47 -7.61 4.03 5.51
C ALA A 47 -6.08 3.97 5.70
N GLY A 48 -5.60 3.41 6.81
CA GLY A 48 -4.18 3.17 7.08
C GLY A 48 -3.53 2.28 6.01
N VAL A 49 -4.13 1.13 5.72
CA VAL A 49 -3.64 0.21 4.68
C VAL A 49 -3.67 0.88 3.29
N SER A 50 -4.70 1.69 2.99
CA SER A 50 -4.77 2.46 1.74
C SER A 50 -3.60 3.43 1.61
N ARG A 51 -3.27 4.14 2.69
CA ARG A 51 -2.12 5.06 2.76
C ARG A 51 -0.80 4.31 2.56
N ASP A 52 -0.62 3.17 3.21
CA ASP A 52 0.62 2.38 3.11
C ASP A 52 0.82 1.82 1.69
N ILE A 53 -0.26 1.38 1.03
CA ILE A 53 -0.20 0.95 -0.36
C ILE A 53 0.20 2.12 -1.27
N ALA A 54 -0.39 3.30 -1.08
CA ALA A 54 -0.06 4.49 -1.87
C ALA A 54 1.40 4.92 -1.68
N ALA A 55 1.88 4.96 -0.43
CA ALA A 55 3.28 5.24 -0.14
C ALA A 55 4.21 4.20 -0.79
N GLY A 56 3.86 2.91 -0.69
CA GLY A 56 4.62 1.83 -1.31
C GLY A 56 4.67 1.92 -2.84
N LEU A 57 3.60 2.39 -3.51
CA LEU A 57 3.60 2.66 -4.95
C LEU A 57 4.63 3.73 -5.31
N ILE A 58 4.58 4.88 -4.61
CA ILE A 58 5.53 5.98 -4.81
C ILE A 58 6.97 5.49 -4.62
N THR A 59 7.24 4.75 -3.54
CA THR A 59 8.58 4.21 -3.26
C THR A 59 9.05 3.26 -4.37
N CYS A 60 8.18 2.37 -4.87
CA CYS A 60 8.57 1.48 -5.97
C CYS A 60 8.91 2.29 -7.23
N SER A 61 8.12 3.31 -7.58
CA SER A 61 8.40 4.18 -8.73
C SER A 61 9.73 4.91 -8.58
N GLN A 62 10.03 5.43 -7.38
CA GLN A 62 11.30 6.09 -7.09
C GLN A 62 12.49 5.13 -7.24
N ILE A 63 12.37 3.90 -6.75
CA ILE A 63 13.42 2.87 -6.88
C ILE A 63 13.63 2.49 -8.34
N MET A 64 12.56 2.32 -9.12
CA MET A 64 12.67 2.07 -10.55
C MET A 64 13.39 3.20 -11.28
N GLY A 65 13.05 4.46 -10.97
CA GLY A 65 13.63 5.63 -11.64
C GLY A 65 15.12 5.87 -11.31
N GLN A 66 15.59 5.43 -10.14
CA GLN A 66 17.01 5.53 -9.74
C GLN A 66 17.83 4.27 -10.05
N ALA A 67 17.18 3.16 -10.44
CA ALA A 67 17.86 1.90 -10.66
C ALA A 67 18.68 1.94 -11.96
N ILE A 68 19.99 1.77 -11.82
CA ILE A 68 20.91 1.51 -12.95
C ILE A 68 20.93 0.01 -13.31
N ARG A 69 20.69 -0.83 -12.30
CA ARG A 69 20.59 -2.28 -12.42
C ARG A 69 19.20 -2.69 -12.89
N GLU A 70 19.12 -3.27 -14.09
CA GLU A 70 17.86 -3.68 -14.72
C GLU A 70 17.08 -4.72 -13.89
N ASP A 71 17.77 -5.64 -13.22
CA ASP A 71 17.15 -6.65 -12.36
C ASP A 71 16.40 -6.03 -11.17
N ILE A 72 16.96 -4.98 -10.57
CA ILE A 72 16.33 -4.24 -9.48
C ILE A 72 15.14 -3.42 -10.01
N GLY A 73 15.33 -2.73 -11.14
CA GLY A 73 14.24 -1.98 -11.77
C GLY A 73 13.04 -2.87 -12.09
N MET A 74 13.29 -4.06 -12.67
CA MET A 74 12.25 -5.03 -12.98
C MET A 74 11.60 -5.62 -11.72
N MET A 75 12.38 -5.94 -10.68
CA MET A 75 11.86 -6.43 -9.41
C MET A 75 10.87 -5.43 -8.78
N PHE A 76 11.25 -4.15 -8.70
CA PHE A 76 10.36 -3.11 -8.15
C PHE A 76 9.20 -2.76 -9.08
N GLY A 77 9.33 -2.96 -10.40
CA GLY A 77 8.21 -2.89 -11.34
C GLY A 77 7.14 -3.97 -11.09
N GLN A 78 7.56 -5.19 -10.76
CA GLN A 78 6.65 -6.26 -10.36
C GLN A 78 5.95 -5.93 -9.03
N PHE A 79 6.69 -5.42 -8.04
CA PHE A 79 6.12 -5.00 -6.76
C PHE A 79 5.12 -3.86 -6.93
N HIS A 80 5.45 -2.86 -7.76
CA HIS A 80 4.55 -1.76 -8.08
C HIS A 80 3.23 -2.27 -8.67
N THR A 81 3.31 -3.16 -9.67
CA THR A 81 2.12 -3.74 -10.31
C THR A 81 1.27 -4.52 -9.31
N ALA A 82 1.89 -5.34 -8.47
CA ALA A 82 1.17 -6.08 -7.43
C ALA A 82 0.47 -5.12 -6.44
N LYS A 83 1.16 -4.07 -5.97
CA LYS A 83 0.58 -3.06 -5.06
C LYS A 83 -0.59 -2.32 -5.71
N ALA A 84 -0.50 -1.97 -7.00
CA ALA A 84 -1.59 -1.32 -7.72
C ALA A 84 -2.85 -2.20 -7.75
N GLN A 85 -2.69 -3.50 -8.00
CA GLN A 85 -3.80 -4.46 -7.92
C GLN A 85 -4.39 -4.57 -6.51
N PHE A 86 -3.55 -4.57 -5.46
CA PHE A 86 -4.03 -4.52 -4.08
C PHE A 86 -4.81 -3.24 -3.77
N GLY A 87 -4.31 -2.08 -4.20
CA GLY A 87 -4.99 -0.79 -4.06
C GLY A 87 -6.36 -0.79 -4.73
N GLY A 88 -6.47 -1.33 -5.94
CA GLY A 88 -7.76 -1.48 -6.64
C GLY A 88 -8.75 -2.38 -5.88
N ARG A 89 -8.28 -3.51 -5.33
CA ARG A 89 -9.12 -4.39 -4.49
C ARG A 89 -9.58 -3.70 -3.21
N LEU A 90 -8.68 -2.99 -2.53
CA LEU A 90 -9.01 -2.28 -1.29
C LEU A 90 -9.98 -1.12 -1.54
N LEU A 91 -9.83 -0.39 -2.64
CA LEU A 91 -10.79 0.63 -3.04
C LEU A 91 -12.20 0.04 -3.24
N ARG A 92 -12.31 -1.13 -3.86
CA ARG A 92 -13.59 -1.83 -3.99
C ARG A 92 -14.19 -2.16 -2.63
N ILE A 93 -13.41 -2.72 -1.71
CA ILE A 93 -13.85 -3.02 -0.33
C ILE A 93 -14.35 -1.74 0.36
N ASN A 94 -13.60 -0.64 0.26
CA ASN A 94 -13.97 0.63 0.89
C ASN A 94 -15.30 1.18 0.33
N LYS A 95 -15.58 0.99 -0.96
CA LYS A 95 -16.86 1.36 -1.57
C LYS A 95 -18.00 0.46 -1.09
N GLU A 96 -17.80 -0.86 -1.14
CA GLU A 96 -18.82 -1.85 -0.75
C GLU A 96 -19.21 -1.74 0.73
N LYS A 97 -18.26 -1.35 1.59
CA LYS A 97 -18.49 -1.17 3.02
C LYS A 97 -18.91 0.25 3.42
N GLY A 98 -18.95 1.19 2.48
CA GLY A 98 -19.27 2.59 2.77
C GLY A 98 -18.21 3.32 3.61
N TRP A 99 -16.97 2.84 3.61
CA TRP A 99 -15.85 3.46 4.34
C TRP A 99 -15.14 4.55 3.55
N LEU A 100 -15.37 4.62 2.23
CA LEU A 100 -14.79 5.65 1.39
C LEU A 100 -15.47 7.00 1.64
N VAL A 101 -14.71 7.97 2.14
CA VAL A 101 -15.16 9.37 2.21
C VAL A 101 -15.03 9.98 0.81
N PRO A 102 -16.14 10.40 0.15
CA PRO A 102 -16.07 10.96 -1.18
C PRO A 102 -15.39 12.34 -1.13
N PRO A 103 -14.41 12.60 -2.02
CA PRO A 103 -13.90 13.95 -2.20
C PRO A 103 -14.97 14.83 -2.89
N PRO A 104 -14.78 16.17 -2.89
CA PRO A 104 -15.60 17.06 -3.71
C PRO A 104 -15.65 16.56 -5.16
N LEU A 105 -16.86 16.40 -5.70
CA LEU A 105 -17.07 15.87 -7.04
C LEU A 105 -17.15 17.03 -8.04
N HIS A 106 -16.50 16.86 -9.18
CA HIS A 106 -16.69 17.78 -10.30
C HIS A 106 -18.08 17.54 -10.92
N LEU A 107 -18.97 18.51 -10.76
CA LEU A 107 -20.26 18.53 -11.46
C LEU A 107 -19.99 19.08 -12.87
N GLN A 108 -20.32 18.32 -13.92
CA GLN A 108 -20.26 18.84 -15.28
C GLN A 108 -21.14 20.09 -15.35
N THR A 109 -20.51 21.26 -15.36
CA THR A 109 -21.22 22.51 -15.63
C THR A 109 -21.54 22.48 -17.12
N PRO A 110 -22.82 22.55 -17.54
CA PRO A 110 -23.14 22.61 -18.96
C PRO A 110 -22.35 23.75 -19.61
N GLU A 111 -21.62 23.47 -20.69
CA GLU A 111 -20.97 24.53 -21.47
C GLU A 111 -22.04 25.56 -21.87
N LEU A 112 -21.81 26.83 -21.53
CA LEU A 112 -22.64 27.92 -22.03
C LEU A 112 -22.48 27.94 -23.55
N VAL A 113 -23.47 27.39 -24.25
CA VAL A 113 -23.56 27.46 -25.71
C VAL A 113 -23.54 28.94 -26.08
N HIS A 114 -22.48 29.37 -26.75
CA HIS A 114 -22.22 30.76 -27.11
C HIS A 114 -23.47 31.43 -27.71
N ALA A 115 -23.86 32.57 -27.13
CA ALA A 115 -24.82 33.52 -27.68
C ALA A 115 -24.15 34.42 -28.74
#